data_AF-A0A317CJE5-F1
#
_entry.id   AF-A0A317CJE5-F1
#
_cell.length_a   1.000
_cell.length_b   1.000
_cell.length_c   1.000
_cell.angle_alpha   90.00
_cell.angle_beta   90.00
_cell.angle_gamma   90.00
#
_symmetry.space_group_name_H-M   'P 1'
#
loop_
_entity.id
_entity.type
_entity.pdbx_description
1 polymer ?
#
loop_
_entity_poly.entity_id
_entity_poly.type
_entity_poly.pdbx_seq_one_letter_code
_entity_poly.pdbx_strand_id
1 'polypeptide(L)'
;MCNQKKAKGSFAVLLFLSMFMLMSSANAGIWQTKNQWSQAWEKRYQQWVAENWTTDFFMNPKKPIYNRVAHDCADAIYFMRMAFSYENKLPFAINNIMRPGELLTNDLKTWDRLPEQQRVRNFMKYVADRVGTRSLHLDTYPIALADIKAGDLYVEPGSHSYEITGITETGVTSIMSSTTPASPKMMVRLFAYPFFIPKDKKNMRDGYRRFKWPQNMKKPMQQQPGYSNEQYRIAEQVNYNYVAFTDIIAKKLRRRPEPLNEKTTRVLYGLCAFAKERVNYVNDGLNYVRKMRAGGRQCMNRTEYDYYSTPSRDKRLKMYFSEVEKIAYAGGALRRDEVSIELLARAIFHDQIPGHLNAELNRFCGLAAYPTNQKRFINLRQLWSNLNAGKVSSDPHAPIESRWGLTNTPYRATCPTY
;
A
#
# COMPACT_ATOMS: atom_id res chain seq x y z
N MET A 1 24.91 -63.42 -53.64
CA MET A 1 24.85 -61.96 -53.35
C MET A 1 23.41 -61.54 -53.11
N CYS A 2 22.86 -61.69 -51.90
CA CYS A 2 21.60 -61.04 -51.51
C CYS A 2 21.39 -61.24 -50.00
N ASN A 3 21.72 -60.25 -49.16
CA ASN A 3 21.03 -60.01 -47.87
C ASN A 3 21.71 -58.99 -46.94
N GLN A 4 22.90 -58.45 -47.24
CA GLN A 4 23.55 -57.49 -46.32
C GLN A 4 23.18 -56.01 -46.52
N LYS A 5 22.41 -55.65 -47.57
CA LYS A 5 22.06 -54.24 -47.84
C LYS A 5 20.76 -53.73 -47.20
N LYS A 6 19.90 -54.60 -46.64
CA LYS A 6 18.62 -54.17 -46.02
C LYS A 6 18.73 -53.80 -44.53
N ALA A 7 19.78 -54.23 -43.82
CA ALA A 7 19.90 -53.98 -42.38
C ALA A 7 20.45 -52.59 -42.02
N LYS A 8 21.18 -51.92 -42.92
CA LYS A 8 21.79 -50.59 -42.66
C LYS A 8 20.82 -49.41 -42.86
N GLY A 9 19.76 -49.59 -43.64
CA GLY A 9 18.73 -48.56 -43.86
C GLY A 9 17.78 -48.38 -42.67
N SER A 10 17.41 -49.46 -41.97
CA SER A 10 16.49 -49.39 -40.83
C SER A 10 17.11 -48.79 -39.56
N PHE A 11 18.42 -48.92 -39.35
CA PHE A 11 19.07 -48.34 -38.17
C PHE A 11 19.24 -46.82 -38.26
N ALA A 12 19.49 -46.27 -39.45
CA ALA A 12 19.59 -44.83 -39.65
C ALA A 12 18.22 -44.13 -39.53
N VAL A 13 17.15 -44.78 -39.99
CA VAL A 13 15.77 -44.26 -39.84
C VAL A 13 15.29 -44.34 -38.40
N LEU A 14 15.63 -45.40 -37.64
CA LEU A 14 15.32 -45.45 -36.20
C LEU A 14 16.11 -44.41 -35.39
N LEU A 15 17.37 -44.13 -35.73
CA LEU A 15 18.14 -43.07 -35.06
C LEU A 15 17.56 -41.68 -35.36
N PHE A 16 17.17 -41.40 -36.61
CA PHE A 16 16.55 -40.12 -36.98
C PHE A 16 15.14 -39.93 -36.38
N LEU A 17 14.33 -41.00 -36.26
CA LEU A 17 13.04 -40.94 -35.56
C LEU A 17 13.20 -40.77 -34.04
N SER A 18 14.24 -41.36 -33.44
CA SER A 18 14.51 -41.21 -32.00
C SER A 18 15.01 -39.81 -31.63
N MET A 19 15.67 -39.10 -32.55
CA MET A 19 16.18 -37.74 -32.33
C MET A 19 15.08 -36.68 -32.43
N PHE A 20 14.00 -36.93 -33.17
CA PHE A 20 12.84 -36.04 -33.26
C PHE A 20 11.86 -36.16 -32.06
N MET A 21 11.91 -37.23 -31.28
CA MET A 21 11.06 -37.38 -30.08
C MET A 21 11.59 -36.66 -28.83
N LEU A 22 12.80 -36.07 -28.89
CA LEU A 22 13.32 -35.22 -27.80
C LEU A 22 12.96 -33.74 -27.93
N MET A 23 12.18 -33.35 -28.94
CA MET A 23 11.48 -32.07 -28.94
C MET A 23 10.25 -32.15 -28.02
N SER A 24 10.48 -32.46 -26.75
CA SER A 24 9.53 -32.15 -25.69
C SER A 24 9.35 -30.64 -25.75
N SER A 25 8.21 -30.19 -26.28
CA SER A 25 7.78 -28.81 -26.12
C SER A 25 7.60 -28.62 -24.61
N ALA A 26 8.66 -28.16 -23.94
CA ALA A 26 8.63 -27.80 -22.54
C ALA A 26 7.69 -26.60 -22.42
N ASN A 27 6.39 -26.89 -22.36
CA ASN A 27 5.32 -25.94 -22.12
C ASN A 27 5.45 -25.45 -20.68
N ALA A 28 6.43 -24.57 -20.46
CA ALA A 28 6.71 -24.01 -19.16
C ALA A 28 5.69 -22.90 -18.88
N GLY A 29 5.02 -22.99 -17.73
CA GLY A 29 4.26 -21.88 -17.17
C GLY A 29 5.16 -20.68 -16.87
N ILE A 30 4.64 -19.67 -16.18
CA ILE A 30 5.40 -18.46 -15.83
C ILE A 30 6.71 -18.82 -15.12
N TRP A 31 6.63 -19.67 -14.10
CA TRP A 31 7.76 -20.36 -13.47
C TRP A 31 7.35 -21.77 -13.04
N GLN A 32 8.34 -22.65 -12.93
CA GLN A 32 8.11 -24.02 -12.45
C GLN A 32 7.99 -24.04 -10.92
N THR A 33 6.89 -24.59 -10.41
CA THR A 33 6.70 -24.81 -8.97
C THR A 33 7.57 -26.00 -8.51
N LYS A 34 8.34 -25.80 -7.45
CA LYS A 34 9.19 -26.81 -6.79
C LYS A 34 8.84 -27.02 -5.32
N ASN A 35 8.15 -26.06 -4.71
CA ASN A 35 7.73 -26.09 -3.31
C ASN A 35 6.20 -25.98 -3.20
N GLN A 36 5.65 -26.18 -2.00
CA GLN A 36 4.21 -26.05 -1.73
C GLN A 36 3.97 -25.19 -0.49
N TRP A 37 2.88 -24.41 -0.50
CA TRP A 37 2.53 -23.60 0.67
C TRP A 37 2.21 -24.48 1.87
N SER A 38 2.82 -24.14 2.99
CA SER A 38 2.64 -24.77 4.29
C SER A 38 2.81 -23.73 5.38
N GLN A 39 2.53 -24.08 6.64
CA GLN A 39 2.74 -23.15 7.74
C GLN A 39 4.22 -22.72 7.89
N ALA A 40 5.16 -23.61 7.55
CA ALA A 40 6.58 -23.29 7.56
C ALA A 40 6.92 -22.25 6.47
N TRP A 41 6.38 -22.41 5.27
CA TRP A 41 6.55 -21.44 4.19
C TRP A 41 5.83 -20.12 4.46
N GLU A 42 4.67 -20.15 5.11
CA GLU A 42 3.99 -18.94 5.57
C GLU A 42 4.85 -18.17 6.58
N LYS A 43 5.46 -18.85 7.57
CA LYS A 43 6.40 -18.20 8.50
C LYS A 43 7.61 -17.59 7.77
N ARG A 44 8.17 -18.28 6.78
CA ARG A 44 9.27 -17.75 5.95
C ARG A 44 8.84 -16.54 5.13
N TYR A 45 7.62 -16.54 4.60
CA TYR A 45 7.04 -15.39 3.92
C TYR A 45 6.91 -14.19 4.87
N GLN A 46 6.37 -14.40 6.06
CA GLN A 46 6.21 -13.35 7.06
C GLN A 46 7.57 -12.73 7.45
N GLN A 47 8.59 -13.58 7.64
CA GLN A 47 9.96 -13.13 7.90
C GLN A 47 10.54 -12.36 6.70
N TRP A 48 10.40 -12.89 5.49
CA TRP A 48 10.89 -12.23 4.27
C TRP A 48 10.25 -10.86 4.08
N VAL A 49 8.94 -10.71 4.33
CA VAL A 49 8.26 -9.42 4.25
C VAL A 49 8.83 -8.44 5.27
N ALA A 50 9.11 -8.90 6.50
CA ALA A 50 9.68 -8.04 7.53
C ALA A 50 11.09 -7.52 7.21
N GLU A 51 11.89 -8.32 6.51
CA GLU A 51 13.31 -8.06 6.28
C GLU A 51 13.62 -7.52 4.88
N ASN A 52 12.87 -7.94 3.85
CA ASN A 52 13.20 -7.75 2.44
C ASN A 52 12.20 -6.89 1.66
N TRP A 53 10.98 -6.69 2.18
CA TRP A 53 9.98 -5.83 1.54
C TRP A 53 10.19 -4.37 1.94
N THR A 54 11.07 -3.69 1.20
CA THR A 54 11.52 -2.32 1.48
C THR A 54 10.78 -1.28 0.64
N THR A 55 10.84 -0.01 1.05
CA THR A 55 10.16 1.09 0.33
C THR A 55 10.69 1.28 -1.09
N ASP A 56 11.92 0.87 -1.36
CA ASP A 56 12.58 0.93 -2.66
C ASP A 56 12.44 -0.36 -3.48
N PHE A 57 11.67 -1.37 -3.04
CA PHE A 57 11.62 -2.69 -3.68
C PHE A 57 11.43 -2.62 -5.22
N PHE A 58 10.51 -1.77 -5.69
CA PHE A 58 10.23 -1.57 -7.11
C PHE A 58 11.12 -0.52 -7.80
N MET A 59 11.99 0.15 -7.06
CA MET A 59 12.93 1.15 -7.57
C MET A 59 14.39 0.73 -7.41
N ASN A 60 14.63 -0.50 -6.94
CA ASN A 60 15.95 -1.01 -6.67
C ASN A 60 16.56 -1.65 -7.93
N PRO A 61 17.58 -1.04 -8.55
CA PRO A 61 18.22 -1.58 -9.76
C PRO A 61 18.93 -2.92 -9.52
N LYS A 62 19.26 -3.26 -8.26
CA LYS A 62 19.85 -4.57 -7.90
C LYS A 62 18.85 -5.71 -7.98
N LYS A 63 17.55 -5.43 -8.15
CA LYS A 63 16.49 -6.42 -8.43
C LYS A 63 15.87 -6.17 -9.81
N PRO A 64 16.57 -6.44 -10.94
CA PRO A 64 16.12 -6.08 -12.29
C PRO A 64 14.71 -6.57 -12.65
N ILE A 65 14.30 -7.74 -12.13
CA ILE A 65 12.98 -8.32 -12.38
C ILE A 65 11.86 -7.43 -11.84
N TYR A 66 12.07 -6.75 -10.71
CA TYR A 66 11.06 -5.89 -10.05
C TYR A 66 11.30 -4.41 -10.28
N ASN A 67 12.50 -4.03 -10.72
CA ASN A 67 12.85 -2.65 -10.94
C ASN A 67 11.92 -1.99 -11.98
N ARG A 68 11.46 -0.80 -11.64
CA ARG A 68 10.52 0.02 -12.40
C ARG A 68 9.21 -0.68 -12.77
N VAL A 69 8.75 -1.65 -11.97
CA VAL A 69 7.40 -2.19 -12.12
C VAL A 69 6.40 -1.16 -11.61
N ALA A 70 5.47 -0.75 -12.48
CA ALA A 70 4.38 0.13 -12.12
C ALA A 70 3.42 -0.59 -11.17
N HIS A 71 3.01 0.09 -10.09
CA HIS A 71 2.14 -0.47 -9.08
C HIS A 71 1.33 0.63 -8.40
N ASP A 72 0.12 0.28 -7.97
CA ASP A 72 -0.67 1.02 -7.00
C ASP A 72 -0.76 0.29 -5.63
N CYS A 73 -1.66 0.74 -4.75
CA CYS A 73 -1.82 0.20 -3.40
C CYS A 73 -2.30 -1.28 -3.33
N ALA A 74 -2.98 -1.77 -4.35
CA ALA A 74 -3.44 -3.16 -4.42
C ALA A 74 -2.43 -4.01 -5.19
N ASP A 75 -1.88 -3.48 -6.28
CA ASP A 75 -0.85 -4.16 -7.07
C ASP A 75 0.34 -4.55 -6.19
N ALA A 76 0.83 -3.64 -5.35
CA ALA A 76 1.95 -3.87 -4.45
C ALA A 76 1.71 -5.08 -3.52
N ILE A 77 0.49 -5.24 -2.99
CA ILE A 77 0.11 -6.37 -2.13
C ILE A 77 0.18 -7.70 -2.89
N TYR A 78 -0.38 -7.75 -4.10
CA TYR A 78 -0.31 -8.95 -4.94
C TYR A 78 1.13 -9.26 -5.36
N PHE A 79 1.90 -8.23 -5.70
CA PHE A 79 3.30 -8.35 -6.11
C PHE A 79 4.20 -8.79 -4.96
N MET A 80 3.91 -8.40 -3.72
CA MET A 80 4.60 -8.90 -2.52
C MET A 80 4.48 -10.41 -2.42
N ARG A 81 3.25 -10.96 -2.52
CA ARG A 81 3.02 -12.41 -2.48
C ARG A 81 3.61 -13.12 -3.70
N MET A 82 3.49 -12.52 -4.89
CA MET A 82 4.02 -13.08 -6.13
C MET A 82 5.55 -13.14 -6.13
N ALA A 83 6.23 -12.08 -5.67
CA ALA A 83 7.68 -12.00 -5.60
C ALA A 83 8.24 -13.11 -4.71
N PHE A 84 7.72 -13.25 -3.48
CA PHE A 84 8.12 -14.35 -2.60
C PHE A 84 7.84 -15.72 -3.22
N SER A 85 6.68 -15.89 -3.86
CA SER A 85 6.32 -17.16 -4.51
C SER A 85 7.29 -17.52 -5.63
N TYR A 86 7.66 -16.54 -6.46
CA TYR A 86 8.61 -16.71 -7.55
C TYR A 86 10.02 -17.02 -7.06
N GLU A 87 10.54 -16.22 -6.12
CA GLU A 87 11.88 -16.38 -5.54
C GLU A 87 12.05 -17.76 -4.88
N ASN A 88 10.97 -18.31 -4.32
CA ASN A 88 10.97 -19.60 -3.62
C ASN A 88 10.32 -20.74 -4.41
N LYS A 89 9.98 -20.53 -5.69
CA LYS A 89 9.34 -21.54 -6.56
C LYS A 89 8.10 -22.20 -5.92
N LEU A 90 7.27 -21.41 -5.24
CA LEU A 90 5.96 -21.79 -4.70
C LEU A 90 4.87 -21.51 -5.75
N PRO A 91 3.71 -22.19 -5.67
CA PRO A 91 2.60 -21.86 -6.54
C PRO A 91 2.02 -20.49 -6.16
N PHE A 92 1.47 -19.80 -7.15
CA PHE A 92 0.72 -18.57 -6.99
C PHE A 92 -0.64 -18.74 -7.65
N ALA A 93 -1.71 -18.31 -6.97
CA ALA A 93 -3.05 -18.33 -7.51
C ALA A 93 -3.90 -17.21 -6.90
N ILE A 94 -4.65 -16.52 -7.73
CA ILE A 94 -5.66 -15.51 -7.34
C ILE A 94 -6.91 -15.64 -8.22
N ASN A 95 -8.04 -15.09 -7.79
CA ASN A 95 -9.27 -15.08 -8.57
C ASN A 95 -9.13 -14.17 -9.80
N ASN A 96 -9.66 -14.63 -10.93
CA ASN A 96 -9.77 -13.81 -12.13
C ASN A 96 -11.08 -13.01 -12.11
N ILE A 97 -11.03 -11.71 -11.79
CA ILE A 97 -12.25 -10.89 -11.71
C ILE A 97 -12.94 -10.70 -13.07
N MET A 98 -12.19 -10.86 -14.17
CA MET A 98 -12.72 -10.75 -15.53
C MET A 98 -13.42 -12.04 -15.98
N ARG A 99 -13.14 -13.17 -15.32
CA ARG A 99 -13.75 -14.48 -15.59
C ARG A 99 -14.04 -15.19 -14.26
N PRO A 100 -15.16 -14.85 -13.60
CA PRO A 100 -15.53 -15.43 -12.31
C PRO A 100 -15.48 -16.96 -12.32
N GLY A 101 -14.83 -17.56 -11.33
CA GLY A 101 -14.63 -19.01 -11.21
C GLY A 101 -13.29 -19.52 -11.77
N GLU A 102 -12.62 -18.74 -12.61
CA GLU A 102 -11.25 -19.02 -13.05
C GLU A 102 -10.20 -18.41 -12.11
N LEU A 103 -9.03 -19.03 -12.05
CA LEU A 103 -7.87 -18.54 -11.30
C LEU A 103 -6.78 -18.05 -12.25
N LEU A 104 -6.10 -16.96 -11.89
CA LEU A 104 -4.83 -16.58 -12.48
C LEU A 104 -3.71 -17.28 -11.69
N THR A 105 -2.95 -18.15 -12.35
CA THR A 105 -1.89 -18.95 -11.71
C THR A 105 -0.55 -18.81 -12.40
N ASN A 106 0.52 -19.22 -11.71
CA ASN A 106 1.87 -19.31 -12.30
C ASN A 106 2.00 -20.36 -13.41
N ASP A 107 0.96 -21.17 -13.67
CA ASP A 107 0.97 -22.22 -14.69
C ASP A 107 0.45 -21.72 -16.06
N LEU A 108 0.01 -20.46 -16.13
CA LEU A 108 -0.40 -19.84 -17.39
C LEU A 108 0.73 -19.88 -18.42
N LYS A 109 0.37 -20.22 -19.66
CA LYS A 109 1.31 -20.41 -20.78
C LYS A 109 1.36 -19.22 -21.74
N THR A 110 0.67 -18.12 -21.42
CA THR A 110 0.51 -16.95 -22.31
C THR A 110 1.83 -16.37 -22.83
N TRP A 111 2.93 -16.55 -22.08
CA TRP A 111 4.25 -16.05 -22.44
C TRP A 111 5.32 -17.15 -22.49
N ASP A 112 4.93 -18.41 -22.70
CA ASP A 112 5.84 -19.57 -22.68
C ASP A 112 7.10 -19.41 -23.57
N ARG A 113 6.99 -18.67 -24.67
CA ARG A 113 8.08 -18.32 -25.61
C ARG A 113 9.11 -17.32 -25.06
N LEU A 114 8.82 -16.65 -23.94
CA LEU A 114 9.72 -15.64 -23.35
C LEU A 114 10.63 -16.26 -22.28
N PRO A 115 11.82 -15.68 -22.03
CA PRO A 115 12.63 -16.01 -20.86
C PRO A 115 11.84 -15.86 -19.55
N GLU A 116 12.11 -16.72 -18.56
CA GLU A 116 11.33 -16.80 -17.31
C GLU A 116 11.11 -15.43 -16.65
N GLN A 117 12.17 -14.62 -16.55
CA GLN A 117 12.10 -13.28 -15.95
C GLN A 117 11.13 -12.34 -16.68
N GLN A 118 11.09 -12.43 -18.02
CA GLN A 118 10.14 -11.65 -18.81
C GLN A 118 8.72 -12.18 -18.67
N ARG A 119 8.53 -13.50 -18.51
CA ARG A 119 7.21 -14.08 -18.21
C ARG A 119 6.67 -13.54 -16.89
N VAL A 120 7.49 -13.52 -15.85
CA VAL A 120 7.12 -12.98 -14.54
C VAL A 120 6.71 -11.51 -14.64
N ARG A 121 7.51 -10.67 -15.30
CA ARG A 121 7.17 -9.25 -15.48
C ARG A 121 5.86 -9.04 -16.25
N ASN A 122 5.65 -9.81 -17.32
CA ASN A 122 4.40 -9.74 -18.07
C ASN A 122 3.22 -10.26 -17.24
N PHE A 123 3.41 -11.29 -16.43
CA PHE A 123 2.39 -11.80 -15.53
C PHE A 123 2.03 -10.80 -14.42
N MET A 124 3.02 -10.10 -13.83
CA MET A 124 2.76 -9.00 -12.90
C MET A 124 1.89 -7.92 -13.52
N LYS A 125 2.24 -7.46 -14.73
CA LYS A 125 1.42 -6.48 -15.46
C LYS A 125 0.00 -7.00 -15.72
N TYR A 126 -0.11 -8.24 -16.17
CA TYR A 126 -1.39 -8.88 -16.45
C TYR A 126 -2.28 -9.00 -15.22
N VAL A 127 -1.69 -9.27 -14.05
CA VAL A 127 -2.38 -9.27 -12.75
C VAL A 127 -2.83 -7.87 -12.39
N ALA A 128 -1.96 -6.86 -12.45
CA ALA A 128 -2.31 -5.46 -12.14
C ALA A 128 -3.50 -4.95 -12.97
N ASP A 129 -3.55 -5.31 -14.26
CA ASP A 129 -4.68 -4.94 -15.14
C ASP A 129 -6.01 -5.61 -14.76
N ARG A 130 -6.02 -6.55 -13.80
CA ARG A 130 -7.17 -7.40 -13.43
C ARG A 130 -7.42 -7.46 -11.93
N VAL A 131 -6.74 -6.65 -11.14
CA VAL A 131 -6.96 -6.61 -9.69
C VAL A 131 -7.13 -5.18 -9.24
N GLY A 132 -7.54 -5.02 -8.00
CA GLY A 132 -7.59 -3.74 -7.34
C GLY A 132 -8.00 -3.92 -5.89
N THR A 133 -8.14 -2.81 -5.15
CA THR A 133 -8.51 -2.88 -3.73
C THR A 133 -9.83 -3.62 -3.50
N ARG A 134 -10.75 -3.56 -4.47
CA ARG A 134 -12.04 -4.27 -4.42
C ARG A 134 -11.92 -5.78 -4.61
N SER A 135 -10.87 -6.29 -5.26
CA SER A 135 -10.71 -7.74 -5.51
C SER A 135 -10.00 -8.47 -4.37
N LEU A 136 -9.21 -7.77 -3.55
CA LEU A 136 -8.39 -8.36 -2.48
C LEU A 136 -9.18 -9.32 -1.56
N HIS A 137 -10.43 -8.99 -1.25
CA HIS A 137 -11.27 -9.83 -0.38
C HIS A 137 -11.57 -11.23 -0.95
N LEU A 138 -11.46 -11.43 -2.26
CA LEU A 138 -11.68 -12.72 -2.91
C LEU A 138 -10.52 -13.69 -2.63
N ASP A 139 -9.31 -13.14 -2.51
CA ASP A 139 -8.05 -13.89 -2.40
C ASP A 139 -7.54 -13.97 -0.95
N THR A 140 -8.25 -13.33 -0.02
CA THR A 140 -7.83 -13.18 1.37
C THR A 140 -9.00 -13.45 2.32
N TYR A 141 -8.70 -13.70 3.59
CA TYR A 141 -9.71 -13.94 4.63
C TYR A 141 -9.39 -13.12 5.89
N PRO A 142 -10.41 -12.72 6.68
CA PRO A 142 -10.19 -11.92 7.88
C PRO A 142 -9.53 -12.76 8.98
N ILE A 143 -8.66 -12.11 9.75
CA ILE A 143 -7.86 -12.73 10.82
C ILE A 143 -8.17 -12.11 12.19
N ALA A 144 -7.70 -12.77 13.24
CA ALA A 144 -7.75 -12.21 14.59
C ALA A 144 -6.76 -11.04 14.71
N LEU A 145 -7.12 -10.02 15.48
CA LEU A 145 -6.30 -8.84 15.73
C LEU A 145 -5.00 -9.21 16.48
N ALA A 146 -5.02 -10.25 17.31
CA ALA A 146 -3.82 -10.76 17.97
C ALA A 146 -2.89 -11.56 17.03
N ASP A 147 -3.40 -12.00 15.87
CA ASP A 147 -2.69 -12.82 14.90
C ASP A 147 -2.11 -12.02 13.72
N ILE A 148 -2.23 -10.69 13.76
CA ILE A 148 -1.63 -9.79 12.75
C ILE A 148 -0.12 -9.97 12.78
N LYS A 149 0.48 -10.13 11.59
CA LYS A 149 1.92 -10.34 11.38
C LYS A 149 2.37 -9.64 10.09
N ALA A 150 3.68 -9.53 9.91
CA ALA A 150 4.24 -9.12 8.62
C ALA A 150 3.75 -10.07 7.51
N GLY A 151 3.44 -9.55 6.32
CA GLY A 151 2.86 -10.30 5.20
C GLY A 151 1.34 -10.37 5.19
N ASP A 152 0.67 -10.01 6.30
CA ASP A 152 -0.75 -9.71 6.31
C ASP A 152 -1.02 -8.36 5.65
N LEU A 153 -2.29 -8.04 5.44
CA LEU A 153 -2.71 -6.82 4.77
C LEU A 153 -3.95 -6.21 5.42
N TYR A 154 -4.16 -4.92 5.19
CA TYR A 154 -5.41 -4.25 5.51
C TYR A 154 -6.10 -3.80 4.22
N VAL A 155 -7.41 -4.00 4.10
CA VAL A 155 -8.21 -3.61 2.93
C VAL A 155 -9.30 -2.63 3.35
N GLU A 156 -9.41 -1.51 2.61
CA GLU A 156 -10.61 -0.68 2.54
C GLU A 156 -11.10 -0.67 1.08
N PRO A 157 -12.07 -1.52 0.72
CA PRO A 157 -12.49 -1.72 -0.67
C PRO A 157 -12.83 -0.41 -1.39
N GLY A 158 -12.17 -0.16 -2.51
CA GLY A 158 -12.37 1.05 -3.32
C GLY A 158 -11.75 2.33 -2.76
N SER A 159 -11.02 2.27 -1.65
CA SER A 159 -10.29 3.42 -1.11
C SER A 159 -8.79 3.19 -1.05
N HIS A 160 -8.32 2.22 -0.25
CA HIS A 160 -6.89 2.00 -0.03
C HIS A 160 -6.61 0.62 0.56
N SER A 161 -5.36 0.19 0.47
CA SER A 161 -4.88 -1.02 1.13
C SER A 161 -3.43 -0.86 1.59
N TYR A 162 -3.07 -1.62 2.62
CA TYR A 162 -1.77 -1.55 3.25
C TYR A 162 -1.16 -2.95 3.41
N GLU A 163 0.12 -3.10 3.10
CA GLU A 163 0.90 -4.26 3.55
C GLU A 163 1.29 -4.08 5.02
N ILE A 164 1.13 -5.12 5.84
CA ILE A 164 1.75 -5.15 7.17
C ILE A 164 3.18 -5.66 6.98
N THR A 165 4.18 -4.85 7.35
CA THR A 165 5.62 -5.18 7.23
C THR A 165 6.28 -5.47 8.57
N GLY A 166 5.55 -5.34 9.67
CA GLY A 166 6.07 -5.61 11.01
C GLY A 166 5.21 -5.01 12.10
N ILE A 167 5.62 -5.24 13.34
CA ILE A 167 4.95 -4.74 14.55
C ILE A 167 6.04 -4.30 15.52
N THR A 168 5.93 -3.09 16.06
CA THR A 168 6.85 -2.58 17.09
C THR A 168 6.67 -3.34 18.40
N GLU A 169 7.63 -3.23 19.32
CA GLU A 169 7.47 -3.82 20.67
C GLU A 169 6.27 -3.27 21.44
N THR A 170 5.84 -2.06 21.10
CA THR A 170 4.67 -1.38 21.66
C THR A 170 3.36 -1.76 20.99
N GLY A 171 3.38 -2.72 20.05
CA GLY A 171 2.19 -3.27 19.40
C GLY A 171 1.68 -2.47 18.21
N VAL A 172 2.48 -1.54 17.68
CA VAL A 172 2.09 -0.68 16.56
C VAL A 172 2.53 -1.30 15.25
N THR A 173 1.62 -1.35 14.28
CA THR A 173 1.91 -1.90 12.97
C THR A 173 2.86 -0.99 12.20
N SER A 174 3.83 -1.61 11.54
CA SER A 174 4.57 -1.03 10.42
C SER A 174 3.77 -1.33 9.16
N ILE A 175 3.12 -0.31 8.60
CA ILE A 175 2.36 -0.41 7.36
C ILE A 175 3.19 0.12 6.20
N MET A 176 3.09 -0.55 5.07
CA MET A 176 3.57 -0.07 3.79
C MET A 176 2.36 0.13 2.88
N SER A 177 2.47 1.04 1.91
CA SER A 177 1.52 1.13 0.81
C SER A 177 2.09 1.91 -0.36
N SER A 178 1.47 1.74 -1.51
CA SER A 178 1.63 2.60 -2.67
C SER A 178 0.36 3.41 -2.93
N THR A 179 0.28 4.12 -4.06
CA THR A 179 -0.76 5.11 -4.32
C THR A 179 -1.34 4.95 -5.73
N THR A 180 -2.58 5.37 -5.94
CA THR A 180 -3.17 5.49 -7.29
C THR A 180 -2.77 6.83 -7.93
N PRO A 181 -2.61 6.89 -9.27
CA PRO A 181 -2.62 5.78 -10.23
C PRO A 181 -1.34 4.93 -10.16
N ALA A 182 -1.36 3.73 -10.76
CA ALA A 182 -0.19 2.85 -10.80
C ALA A 182 0.98 3.50 -11.55
N SER A 183 2.16 3.52 -10.92
CA SER A 183 3.39 4.05 -11.53
C SER A 183 4.64 3.47 -10.86
N PRO A 184 5.82 3.49 -11.51
CA PRO A 184 7.08 3.14 -10.86
C PRO A 184 7.45 4.22 -9.83
N LYS A 185 7.43 3.86 -8.54
CA LYS A 185 7.70 4.79 -7.44
C LYS A 185 8.20 4.07 -6.18
N MET A 186 8.72 4.87 -5.26
CA MET A 186 8.97 4.41 -3.90
C MET A 186 7.63 4.19 -3.19
N MET A 187 7.51 3.12 -2.43
CA MET A 187 6.40 2.93 -1.49
C MET A 187 6.61 3.78 -0.24
N VAL A 188 5.53 4.02 0.49
CA VAL A 188 5.53 4.76 1.74
C VAL A 188 5.42 3.77 2.89
N ARG A 189 6.33 3.87 3.87
CA ARG A 189 6.29 3.10 5.12
C ARG A 189 5.98 4.01 6.29
N LEU A 190 5.04 3.59 7.14
CA LEU A 190 4.61 4.31 8.34
C LEU A 190 4.50 3.36 9.53
N PHE A 191 4.78 3.87 10.73
CA PHE A 191 4.49 3.18 11.98
C PHE A 191 3.16 3.69 12.52
N ALA A 192 2.07 3.11 12.04
CA ALA A 192 0.71 3.50 12.35
C ALA A 192 -0.26 2.35 12.06
N TYR A 193 -1.46 2.45 12.59
CA TYR A 193 -2.57 1.59 12.19
C TYR A 193 -3.21 2.13 10.89
N PRO A 194 -3.75 1.26 10.02
CA PRO A 194 -4.63 1.65 8.93
C PRO A 194 -5.81 2.52 9.43
N PHE A 195 -6.13 3.58 8.68
CA PHE A 195 -7.09 4.63 9.06
C PHE A 195 -8.57 4.25 9.06
N PHE A 196 -8.86 3.00 8.75
CA PHE A 196 -10.21 2.53 8.55
C PHE A 196 -10.51 1.52 9.66
N ILE A 197 -11.77 1.52 10.08
CA ILE A 197 -12.30 0.51 10.97
C ILE A 197 -13.16 -0.39 10.10
N PRO A 198 -13.03 -1.72 10.18
CA PRO A 198 -13.85 -2.64 9.41
C PRO A 198 -15.34 -2.46 9.71
N LYS A 199 -16.18 -2.34 8.67
CA LYS A 199 -17.63 -2.12 8.76
C LYS A 199 -18.45 -3.18 8.05
N ASP A 200 -17.89 -3.90 7.07
CA ASP A 200 -18.64 -4.89 6.30
C ASP A 200 -18.77 -6.21 7.07
N LYS A 201 -19.60 -6.23 8.12
CA LYS A 201 -19.84 -7.45 8.92
C LYS A 201 -20.49 -8.57 8.13
N LYS A 202 -21.27 -8.25 7.09
CA LYS A 202 -22.03 -9.22 6.30
C LYS A 202 -21.13 -10.02 5.37
N ASN A 203 -20.33 -9.33 4.56
CA ASN A 203 -19.50 -9.98 3.54
C ASN A 203 -18.01 -10.00 3.91
N MET A 204 -17.62 -9.27 4.95
CA MET A 204 -16.26 -9.23 5.49
C MET A 204 -15.25 -8.92 4.39
N ARG A 205 -15.45 -7.81 3.66
CA ARG A 205 -14.60 -7.43 2.51
C ARG A 205 -13.42 -6.53 2.88
N ASP A 206 -13.53 -5.82 4.00
CA ASP A 206 -12.55 -4.88 4.52
C ASP A 206 -11.76 -5.47 5.71
N GLY A 207 -10.90 -4.66 6.31
CA GLY A 207 -10.18 -4.98 7.55
C GLY A 207 -8.84 -5.70 7.39
N TYR A 208 -8.33 -6.26 8.48
CA TYR A 208 -7.09 -7.05 8.51
C TYR A 208 -7.31 -8.44 7.95
N ARG A 209 -6.47 -8.86 7.01
CA ARG A 209 -6.65 -10.08 6.23
C ARG A 209 -5.33 -10.79 5.97
N ARG A 210 -5.42 -12.09 5.67
CA ARG A 210 -4.31 -12.93 5.22
C ARG A 210 -4.65 -13.57 3.88
N PHE A 211 -3.65 -13.77 3.03
CA PHE A 211 -3.81 -14.50 1.77
C PHE A 211 -4.27 -15.94 2.00
N LYS A 212 -5.22 -16.38 1.20
CA LYS A 212 -5.51 -17.80 1.03
C LYS A 212 -4.31 -18.47 0.35
N TRP A 213 -4.02 -19.71 0.74
CA TRP A 213 -3.05 -20.50 -0.01
C TRP A 213 -3.67 -20.97 -1.33
N PRO A 214 -2.86 -21.15 -2.40
CA PRO A 214 -3.34 -21.61 -3.70
C PRO A 214 -4.25 -22.85 -3.64
N GLN A 215 -3.87 -23.86 -2.85
CA GLN A 215 -4.67 -25.09 -2.65
C GLN A 215 -6.00 -24.87 -1.91
N ASN A 216 -6.16 -23.71 -1.25
CA ASN A 216 -7.36 -23.36 -0.49
C ASN A 216 -8.18 -22.23 -1.15
N MET A 217 -7.83 -21.77 -2.36
CA MET A 217 -8.48 -20.60 -2.99
C MET A 217 -9.99 -20.77 -3.13
N LYS A 218 -10.44 -21.98 -3.48
CA LYS A 218 -11.85 -22.33 -3.66
C LYS A 218 -12.60 -22.63 -2.35
N LYS A 219 -11.90 -22.74 -1.21
CA LYS A 219 -12.54 -22.99 0.08
C LYS A 219 -13.22 -21.71 0.60
N PRO A 220 -14.38 -21.82 1.27
CA PRO A 220 -14.99 -20.71 2.00
C PRO A 220 -14.00 -20.06 2.97
N MET A 221 -14.13 -18.75 3.22
CA MET A 221 -13.19 -18.04 4.09
C MET A 221 -13.18 -18.59 5.53
N GLN A 222 -14.33 -19.09 6.00
CA GLN A 222 -14.51 -19.68 7.33
C GLN A 222 -13.72 -20.99 7.52
N GLN A 223 -13.34 -21.64 6.43
CA GLN A 223 -12.55 -22.88 6.44
C GLN A 223 -11.04 -22.61 6.31
N GLN A 224 -10.63 -21.35 6.23
CA GLN A 224 -9.21 -21.01 6.16
C GLN A 224 -8.58 -21.11 7.55
N PRO A 225 -7.36 -21.67 7.67
CA PRO A 225 -6.67 -21.78 8.96
C PRO A 225 -6.36 -20.39 9.53
N GLY A 226 -6.90 -20.07 10.70
CA GLY A 226 -6.73 -18.75 11.33
C GLY A 226 -7.80 -17.71 10.93
N TYR A 227 -8.90 -18.14 10.30
CA TYR A 227 -10.06 -17.28 10.09
C TYR A 227 -10.60 -16.73 11.42
N SER A 228 -10.88 -15.43 11.46
CA SER A 228 -11.62 -14.81 12.56
C SER A 228 -12.39 -13.58 12.09
N ASN A 229 -13.61 -13.44 12.59
CA ASN A 229 -14.45 -12.25 12.38
C ASN A 229 -14.39 -11.27 13.57
N GLU A 230 -13.46 -11.44 14.52
CA GLU A 230 -13.46 -10.66 15.76
C GLU A 230 -13.35 -9.15 15.55
N GLN A 231 -12.62 -8.72 14.52
CA GLN A 231 -12.41 -7.32 14.22
C GLN A 231 -13.72 -6.56 13.98
N TYR A 232 -14.73 -7.21 13.38
CA TYR A 232 -16.04 -6.61 13.13
C TYR A 232 -16.86 -6.46 14.42
N ARG A 233 -16.79 -7.47 15.29
CA ARG A 233 -17.47 -7.44 16.60
C ARG A 233 -16.86 -6.36 17.49
N ILE A 234 -15.53 -6.26 17.51
CA ILE A 234 -14.83 -5.23 18.28
C ILE A 234 -15.13 -3.84 17.72
N ALA A 235 -15.16 -3.67 16.39
CA ALA A 235 -15.55 -2.41 15.75
C ALA A 235 -16.93 -1.91 16.19
N GLU A 236 -17.93 -2.81 16.22
CA GLU A 236 -19.26 -2.48 16.74
C GLU A 236 -19.24 -2.15 18.24
N GLN A 237 -18.53 -2.93 19.05
CA GLN A 237 -18.44 -2.73 20.51
C GLN A 237 -17.87 -1.37 20.89
N VAL A 238 -16.91 -0.85 20.11
CA VAL A 238 -16.34 0.49 20.32
C VAL A 238 -17.08 1.58 19.57
N ASN A 239 -18.28 1.29 19.03
CA ASN A 239 -19.10 2.20 18.23
C ASN A 239 -18.30 2.86 17.10
N TYR A 240 -17.46 2.08 16.41
CA TYR A 240 -16.58 2.55 15.34
C TYR A 240 -15.70 3.75 15.75
N ASN A 241 -15.30 3.80 17.02
CA ASN A 241 -14.30 4.76 17.50
C ASN A 241 -12.89 4.27 17.14
N TYR A 242 -12.20 5.04 16.30
CA TYR A 242 -10.88 4.70 15.77
C TYR A 242 -9.82 4.53 16.86
N VAL A 243 -9.83 5.41 17.86
CA VAL A 243 -8.86 5.39 18.96
C VAL A 243 -9.06 4.15 19.81
N ALA A 244 -10.29 3.90 20.23
CA ALA A 244 -10.63 2.73 21.04
C ALA A 244 -10.32 1.42 20.29
N PHE A 245 -10.64 1.37 18.98
CA PHE A 245 -10.34 0.22 18.14
C PHE A 245 -8.83 -0.06 18.05
N THR A 246 -8.04 0.97 17.76
CA THR A 246 -6.58 0.84 17.62
C THR A 246 -5.87 0.60 18.95
N ASP A 247 -6.37 1.14 20.06
CA ASP A 247 -5.85 0.83 21.41
C ASP A 247 -6.07 -0.65 21.78
N ILE A 248 -7.17 -1.28 21.35
CA ILE A 248 -7.40 -2.73 21.54
C ILE A 248 -6.38 -3.54 20.72
N ILE A 249 -6.12 -3.14 19.48
CA ILE A 249 -5.10 -3.79 18.63
C ILE A 249 -3.73 -3.65 19.28
N ALA A 250 -3.35 -2.44 19.68
CA ALA A 250 -2.09 -2.17 20.37
C ALA A 250 -1.91 -3.09 21.58
N LYS A 251 -2.94 -3.19 22.43
CA LYS A 251 -2.91 -4.04 23.62
C LYS A 251 -2.75 -5.53 23.29
N LYS A 252 -3.35 -6.02 22.21
CA LYS A 252 -3.23 -7.42 21.76
C LYS A 252 -1.86 -7.74 21.16
N LEU A 253 -1.22 -6.77 20.51
CA LEU A 253 0.03 -6.97 19.77
C LEU A 253 1.28 -6.60 20.57
N ARG A 254 1.16 -5.75 21.59
CA ARG A 254 2.30 -5.21 22.33
C ARG A 254 3.01 -6.28 23.16
N ARG A 255 4.33 -6.18 23.21
CA ARG A 255 5.20 -6.87 24.18
C ARG A 255 5.43 -6.02 25.43
N ARG A 256 5.39 -4.69 25.28
CA ARG A 256 5.48 -3.73 26.39
C ARG A 256 4.49 -2.57 26.20
N PRO A 257 4.04 -1.90 27.28
CA PRO A 257 3.27 -0.66 27.15
C PRO A 257 4.00 0.39 26.30
N GLU A 258 3.26 1.21 25.55
CA GLU A 258 3.79 2.38 24.84
C GLU A 258 3.82 3.59 25.79
N PRO A 259 5.00 4.12 26.14
CA PRO A 259 5.10 5.37 26.88
C PRO A 259 4.50 6.55 26.11
N LEU A 260 4.03 7.58 26.83
CA LEU A 260 3.39 8.75 26.21
C LEU A 260 4.31 9.47 25.22
N ASN A 261 5.60 9.60 25.54
CA ASN A 261 6.59 10.23 24.65
C ASN A 261 6.78 9.44 23.35
N GLU A 262 6.84 8.10 23.42
CA GLU A 262 6.93 7.23 22.23
C GLU A 262 5.64 7.34 21.39
N LYS A 263 4.46 7.31 22.02
CA LYS A 263 3.17 7.50 21.34
C LYS A 263 3.10 8.85 20.65
N THR A 264 3.48 9.92 21.33
CA THR A 264 3.50 11.30 20.81
C THR A 264 4.44 11.40 19.62
N THR A 265 5.67 10.89 19.76
CA THR A 265 6.67 10.83 18.69
C THR A 265 6.10 10.17 17.46
N ARG A 266 5.58 8.95 17.61
CA ARG A 266 5.05 8.16 16.51
C ARG A 266 3.89 8.84 15.79
N VAL A 267 2.91 9.38 16.52
CA VAL A 267 1.74 10.02 15.90
C VAL A 267 2.15 11.32 15.21
N LEU A 268 3.09 12.09 15.76
CA LEU A 268 3.63 13.29 15.09
C LEU A 268 4.42 12.97 13.82
N TYR A 269 5.28 11.95 13.83
CA TYR A 269 5.97 11.50 12.62
C TYR A 269 4.98 10.99 11.57
N GLY A 270 3.93 10.29 11.99
CA GLY A 270 2.82 9.89 11.12
C GLY A 270 2.13 11.09 10.48
N LEU A 271 1.72 12.08 11.28
CA LEU A 271 1.14 13.33 10.79
C LEU A 271 2.06 14.02 9.77
N CYS A 272 3.36 14.11 10.07
CA CYS A 272 4.32 14.70 9.16
C CYS A 272 4.42 13.94 7.83
N ALA A 273 4.44 12.61 7.88
CA ALA A 273 4.52 11.79 6.68
C ALA A 273 3.27 11.95 5.80
N PHE A 274 2.06 11.98 6.36
CA PHE A 274 0.84 12.26 5.60
C PHE A 274 0.81 13.68 5.02
N ALA A 275 1.29 14.66 5.77
CA ALA A 275 1.40 16.03 5.29
C ALA A 275 2.41 16.14 4.13
N LYS A 276 3.54 15.42 4.18
CA LYS A 276 4.51 15.33 3.09
C LYS A 276 3.97 14.54 1.89
N GLU A 277 3.18 13.49 2.11
CA GLU A 277 2.51 12.77 1.02
C GLU A 277 1.58 13.70 0.24
N ARG A 278 0.83 14.54 0.95
CA ARG A 278 -0.01 15.58 0.34
C ARG A 278 0.78 16.53 -0.56
N VAL A 279 2.01 16.88 -0.20
CA VAL A 279 2.89 17.70 -1.06
C VAL A 279 3.07 17.07 -2.44
N ASN A 280 3.33 15.77 -2.48
CA ASN A 280 3.52 15.04 -3.74
C ASN A 280 2.23 15.08 -4.58
N TYR A 281 1.07 14.78 -4.01
CA TYR A 281 -0.19 14.78 -4.77
C TYR A 281 -0.59 16.16 -5.28
N VAL A 282 -0.42 17.21 -4.48
CA VAL A 282 -0.72 18.58 -4.91
C VAL A 282 0.19 18.94 -6.09
N ASN A 283 1.48 18.62 -5.98
CA ASN A 283 2.44 18.88 -7.05
C ASN A 283 2.14 18.08 -8.32
N ASP A 284 1.79 16.80 -8.20
CA ASP A 284 1.41 15.95 -9.32
C ASP A 284 0.14 16.45 -10.02
N GLY A 285 -0.88 16.83 -9.24
CA GLY A 285 -2.10 17.43 -9.78
C GLY A 285 -1.83 18.73 -10.53
N LEU A 286 -1.00 19.62 -9.96
CA LEU A 286 -0.62 20.87 -10.63
C LEU A 286 0.23 20.64 -11.89
N ASN A 287 1.11 19.65 -11.88
CA ASN A 287 1.87 19.23 -13.06
C ASN A 287 0.95 18.69 -14.14
N TYR A 288 -0.05 17.88 -13.77
CA TYR A 288 -1.03 17.34 -14.69
C TYR A 288 -1.90 18.44 -15.30
N VAL A 289 -2.44 19.37 -14.49
CA VAL A 289 -3.20 20.54 -14.98
C VAL A 289 -2.39 21.33 -16.01
N ARG A 290 -1.10 21.60 -15.73
CA ARG A 290 -0.21 22.30 -16.66
C ARG A 290 -0.08 21.57 -17.99
N LYS A 291 0.17 20.27 -17.97
CA LYS A 291 0.28 19.43 -19.18
C LYS A 291 -1.03 19.37 -19.97
N MET A 292 -2.15 19.16 -19.26
CA MET A 292 -3.48 19.09 -19.85
C MET A 292 -3.84 20.39 -20.59
N ARG A 293 -3.58 21.55 -19.96
CA ARG A 293 -3.84 22.88 -20.55
C ARG A 293 -2.93 23.15 -21.76
N ALA A 294 -1.66 22.74 -21.69
CA ALA A 294 -0.76 22.82 -22.84
C ALA A 294 -1.26 21.98 -24.03
N GLY A 295 -1.99 20.90 -23.76
CA GLY A 295 -2.68 20.08 -24.77
C GLY A 295 -4.07 20.58 -25.18
N GLY A 296 -4.46 21.82 -24.80
CA GLY A 296 -5.71 22.46 -25.21
C GLY A 296 -6.96 22.12 -24.38
N ARG A 297 -6.85 21.21 -23.40
CA ARG A 297 -7.98 20.84 -22.52
C ARG A 297 -8.01 21.72 -21.26
N GLN A 298 -9.18 22.24 -20.91
CA GLN A 298 -9.33 23.10 -19.72
C GLN A 298 -9.65 22.33 -18.43
N CYS A 299 -10.43 21.25 -18.52
CA CYS A 299 -10.93 20.50 -17.37
C CYS A 299 -10.56 19.02 -17.42
N MET A 300 -10.28 18.47 -16.25
CA MET A 300 -10.13 17.04 -16.03
C MET A 300 -11.46 16.32 -16.26
N ASN A 301 -11.40 15.10 -16.77
CA ASN A 301 -12.54 14.18 -16.69
C ASN A 301 -12.63 13.57 -15.28
N ARG A 302 -13.68 12.78 -15.04
CA ARG A 302 -13.94 12.14 -13.74
C ARG A 302 -12.75 11.33 -13.22
N THR A 303 -12.18 10.46 -14.05
CA THR A 303 -11.06 9.59 -13.67
C THR A 303 -9.82 10.39 -13.30
N GLU A 304 -9.48 11.41 -14.09
CA GLU A 304 -8.35 12.30 -13.82
C GLU A 304 -8.59 13.11 -12.54
N TYR A 305 -9.81 13.61 -12.32
CA TYR A 305 -10.18 14.30 -11.09
C TYR A 305 -10.03 13.39 -9.87
N ASP A 306 -10.52 12.16 -9.95
CA ASP A 306 -10.39 11.16 -8.88
C ASP A 306 -8.92 10.85 -8.55
N TYR A 307 -8.02 10.89 -9.56
CA TYR A 307 -6.58 10.67 -9.35
C TYR A 307 -5.84 11.85 -8.73
N TYR A 308 -6.19 13.09 -9.08
CA TYR A 308 -5.41 14.27 -8.69
C TYR A 308 -6.06 15.12 -7.59
N SER A 309 -7.34 14.87 -7.28
CA SER A 309 -8.02 15.49 -6.15
C SER A 309 -7.51 14.92 -4.82
N THR A 310 -7.72 15.69 -3.75
CA THR A 310 -7.23 15.33 -2.40
C THR A 310 -8.29 15.20 -1.28
N PRO A 311 -9.61 15.05 -1.53
CA PRO A 311 -10.61 15.16 -0.45
C PRO A 311 -10.47 14.06 0.60
N SER A 312 -10.22 12.82 0.17
CA SER A 312 -9.99 11.69 1.07
C SER A 312 -8.70 11.84 1.89
N ARG A 313 -7.65 12.41 1.30
CA ARG A 313 -6.37 12.69 1.98
C ARG A 313 -6.53 13.82 2.98
N ASP A 314 -7.21 14.89 2.62
CA ASP A 314 -7.44 16.07 3.46
C ASP A 314 -8.31 15.69 4.69
N LYS A 315 -9.35 14.87 4.47
CA LYS A 315 -10.14 14.28 5.56
C LYS A 315 -9.27 13.45 6.50
N ARG A 316 -8.39 12.59 5.96
CA ARG A 316 -7.46 11.77 6.75
C ARG A 316 -6.49 12.61 7.55
N LEU A 317 -5.94 13.65 6.93
CA LEU A 317 -4.99 14.55 7.56
C LEU A 317 -5.65 15.32 8.72
N LYS A 318 -6.90 15.78 8.56
CA LYS A 318 -7.67 16.40 9.64
C LYS A 318 -7.88 15.45 10.82
N MET A 319 -8.23 14.18 10.56
CA MET A 319 -8.36 13.17 11.62
C MET A 319 -7.03 12.96 12.37
N TYR A 320 -5.90 12.94 11.66
CA TYR A 320 -4.57 12.87 12.27
C TYR A 320 -4.26 14.06 13.17
N PHE A 321 -4.57 15.28 12.73
CA PHE A 321 -4.42 16.46 13.57
C PHE A 321 -5.24 16.33 14.85
N SER A 322 -6.50 15.90 14.77
CA SER A 322 -7.33 15.68 15.96
C SER A 322 -6.76 14.61 16.90
N GLU A 323 -6.09 13.59 16.39
CA GLU A 323 -5.40 12.59 17.25
C GLU A 323 -4.15 13.15 17.91
N VAL A 324 -3.35 13.95 17.20
CA VAL A 324 -2.20 14.64 17.80
C VAL A 324 -2.67 15.63 18.86
N GLU A 325 -3.75 16.38 18.62
CA GLU A 325 -4.31 17.33 19.57
C GLU A 325 -4.68 16.65 20.89
N LYS A 326 -5.42 15.53 20.82
CA LYS A 326 -5.77 14.75 22.02
C LYS A 326 -4.54 14.30 22.80
N ILE A 327 -3.52 13.76 22.11
CA ILE A 327 -2.29 13.28 22.76
C ILE A 327 -1.49 14.43 23.34
N ALA A 328 -1.40 15.56 22.63
CA ALA A 328 -0.69 16.75 23.07
C ALA A 328 -1.20 17.24 24.44
N TYR A 329 -2.50 17.15 24.67
CA TYR A 329 -3.13 17.55 25.93
C TYR A 329 -3.41 16.40 26.91
N ALA A 330 -3.05 15.16 26.58
CA ALA A 330 -3.21 14.01 27.47
C ALA A 330 -2.16 13.94 28.59
N GLY A 331 -1.01 14.60 28.42
CA GLY A 331 0.05 14.71 29.42
C GLY A 331 -0.16 15.84 30.41
N GLY A 332 0.56 15.81 31.54
CA GLY A 332 0.54 16.85 32.57
C GLY A 332 1.25 18.16 32.16
N ALA A 333 1.64 18.96 33.16
CA ALA A 333 2.43 20.16 32.93
C ALA A 333 3.76 19.83 32.22
N LEU A 334 4.11 20.60 31.19
CA LEU A 334 5.40 20.47 30.51
C LEU A 334 6.41 21.42 31.15
N ARG A 335 7.68 21.02 31.18
CA ARG A 335 8.80 21.88 31.61
C ARG A 335 8.97 23.00 30.57
N ARG A 336 9.12 24.25 31.02
CA ARG A 336 9.10 25.43 30.15
C ARG A 336 10.39 25.62 29.34
N ASP A 337 11.47 24.95 29.75
CA ASP A 337 12.84 25.14 29.29
C ASP A 337 13.35 24.05 28.34
N GLU A 338 12.55 23.00 28.09
CA GLU A 338 12.93 21.88 27.23
C GLU A 338 12.05 21.78 26.00
N VAL A 339 12.67 21.74 24.80
CA VAL A 339 11.96 21.40 23.56
C VAL A 339 11.73 19.90 23.53
N SER A 340 10.57 19.46 24.04
CA SER A 340 10.14 18.08 23.99
C SER A 340 9.20 17.81 22.80
N ILE A 341 9.02 16.54 22.45
CA ILE A 341 8.12 16.13 21.38
C ILE A 341 6.65 16.45 21.71
N GLU A 342 6.29 16.39 22.99
CA GLU A 342 4.99 16.81 23.53
C GLU A 342 4.80 18.32 23.43
N LEU A 343 5.85 19.12 23.67
CA LEU A 343 5.79 20.56 23.49
C LEU A 343 5.58 20.90 22.01
N LEU A 344 6.30 20.25 21.10
CA LEU A 344 6.07 20.40 19.65
C LEU A 344 4.65 20.00 19.25
N ALA A 345 4.09 18.94 19.83
CA ALA A 345 2.71 18.53 19.59
C ALA A 345 1.72 19.63 19.99
N ARG A 346 1.87 20.22 21.19
CA ARG A 346 1.02 21.34 21.66
C ARG A 346 1.20 22.59 20.80
N ALA A 347 2.43 22.87 20.38
CA ALA A 347 2.76 24.05 19.59
C ALA A 347 1.99 24.11 18.25
N ILE A 348 1.59 22.97 17.69
CA ILE A 348 0.77 22.89 16.46
C ILE A 348 -0.60 23.56 16.63
N PHE A 349 -1.20 23.44 17.82
CA PHE A 349 -2.59 23.86 18.09
C PHE A 349 -2.66 25.20 18.83
N HIS A 350 -1.52 25.76 19.23
CA HIS A 350 -1.49 26.99 20.01
C HIS A 350 -1.53 28.24 19.12
N ASP A 351 -2.35 29.22 19.51
CA ASP A 351 -2.58 30.45 18.75
C ASP A 351 -1.30 31.27 18.58
N GLN A 352 -0.44 31.30 19.58
CA GLN A 352 0.85 31.99 19.54
C GLN A 352 1.95 31.10 20.11
N ILE A 353 3.10 31.06 19.44
CA ILE A 353 4.27 30.32 19.93
C ILE A 353 5.53 31.18 19.79
N PRO A 354 6.52 31.04 20.67
CA PRO A 354 7.82 31.69 20.51
C PRO A 354 8.47 31.34 19.16
N GLY A 355 9.26 32.27 18.62
CA GLY A 355 9.93 32.10 17.32
C GLY A 355 10.82 30.86 17.23
N HIS A 356 11.49 30.48 18.34
CA HIS A 356 12.31 29.27 18.39
C HIS A 356 11.47 27.98 18.23
N LEU A 357 10.29 27.87 18.86
CA LEU A 357 9.40 26.72 18.67
C LEU A 357 8.87 26.64 17.24
N ASN A 358 8.60 27.79 16.61
CA ASN A 358 8.21 27.80 15.20
C ASN A 358 9.36 27.30 14.30
N ALA A 359 10.61 27.65 14.61
CA ALA A 359 11.78 27.12 13.90
C ALA A 359 11.95 25.60 14.11
N GLU A 360 11.70 25.08 15.32
CA GLU A 360 11.72 23.65 15.59
C GLU A 360 10.60 22.90 14.85
N LEU A 361 9.39 23.44 14.75
CA LEU A 361 8.32 22.88 13.92
C LEU A 361 8.71 22.81 12.44
N ASN A 362 9.41 23.83 11.94
CA ASN A 362 9.93 23.84 10.56
C ASN A 362 10.99 22.75 10.37
N ARG A 363 11.90 22.56 11.34
CA ARG A 363 12.93 21.53 11.30
C ARG A 363 12.33 20.12 11.39
N PHE A 364 11.35 19.94 12.27
CA PHE A 364 10.64 18.67 12.44
C PHE A 364 9.87 18.30 11.17
N CYS A 365 9.06 19.22 10.65
CA CYS A 365 8.22 18.96 9.49
C CYS A 365 7.93 20.20 8.64
N GLY A 366 8.94 20.66 7.90
CA GLY A 366 8.77 21.60 6.80
C GLY A 366 8.13 20.92 5.59
N LEU A 367 7.06 21.52 5.07
CA LEU A 367 6.33 21.07 3.89
C LEU A 367 6.67 21.99 2.73
N ALA A 368 7.36 21.44 1.71
CA ALA A 368 7.72 22.14 0.48
C ALA A 368 6.48 22.36 -0.40
N ALA A 369 5.54 23.18 0.08
CA ALA A 369 4.27 23.46 -0.56
C ALA A 369 4.42 24.12 -1.94
N TYR A 370 5.58 24.66 -2.27
CA TYR A 370 5.82 25.37 -3.53
C TYR A 370 6.77 24.55 -4.43
N PRO A 371 6.26 23.92 -5.51
CA PRO A 371 7.09 23.06 -6.36
C PRO A 371 8.26 23.78 -7.04
N THR A 372 8.19 25.11 -7.20
CA THR A 372 9.23 25.93 -7.83
C THR A 372 10.10 26.71 -6.86
N ASN A 373 9.82 26.66 -5.55
CA ASN A 373 10.59 27.39 -4.54
C ASN A 373 10.73 26.55 -3.26
N GLN A 374 11.80 25.76 -3.19
CA GLN A 374 12.10 24.90 -2.05
C GLN A 374 12.44 25.68 -0.77
N LYS A 375 12.75 26.99 -0.86
CA LYS A 375 12.98 27.86 0.30
C LYS A 375 11.67 28.33 0.94
N ARG A 376 10.54 28.21 0.24
CA ARG A 376 9.22 28.54 0.76
C ARG A 376 8.54 27.24 1.20
N PHE A 377 8.27 27.14 2.50
CA PHE A 377 7.60 25.99 3.09
C PHE A 377 6.54 26.47 4.07
N ILE A 378 5.60 25.58 4.38
CA ILE A 378 4.72 25.72 5.54
C ILE A 378 5.03 24.63 6.55
N ASN A 379 4.67 24.84 7.81
CA ASN A 379 4.79 23.80 8.85
C ASN A 379 3.43 23.22 9.25
N LEU A 380 3.45 22.23 10.14
CA LEU A 380 2.24 21.56 10.62
C LEU A 380 1.25 22.51 11.32
N ARG A 381 1.73 23.52 12.06
CA ARG A 381 0.87 24.55 12.69
C ARG A 381 0.10 25.35 11.65
N GLN A 382 0.80 25.85 10.63
CA GLN A 382 0.18 26.61 9.53
C GLN A 382 -0.82 25.74 8.75
N LEU A 383 -0.45 24.50 8.45
CA LEU A 383 -1.35 23.57 7.76
C LEU A 383 -2.61 23.27 8.59
N TRP A 384 -2.47 23.02 9.90
CA TRP A 384 -3.61 22.86 10.80
C TRP A 384 -4.53 24.08 10.77
N SER A 385 -3.96 25.28 10.97
CA SER A 385 -4.73 26.53 10.95
C SER A 385 -5.52 26.69 9.65
N ASN A 386 -4.91 26.35 8.50
CA ASN A 386 -5.55 26.49 7.20
C ASN A 386 -6.65 25.44 6.98
N LEU A 387 -6.43 24.19 7.41
CA LEU A 387 -7.43 23.12 7.36
C LEU A 387 -8.62 23.41 8.29
N ASN A 388 -8.34 23.87 9.52
CA ASN A 388 -9.36 24.15 10.50
C ASN A 388 -10.24 25.34 10.08
N ALA A 389 -9.64 26.35 9.44
CA ALA A 389 -10.35 27.49 8.87
C ALA A 389 -11.06 27.20 7.53
N GLY A 390 -11.01 25.96 7.02
CA GLY A 390 -11.66 25.60 5.75
C GLY A 390 -11.05 26.26 4.50
N LYS A 391 -9.81 26.75 4.59
CA LYS A 391 -9.14 27.47 3.49
C LYS A 391 -8.48 26.55 2.46
N VAL A 392 -8.28 25.28 2.80
CA VAL A 392 -7.61 24.30 1.96
C VAL A 392 -8.58 23.71 0.93
N SER A 393 -8.26 23.86 -0.35
CA SER A 393 -9.01 23.23 -1.44
C SER A 393 -8.43 21.86 -1.80
N SER A 394 -9.33 20.88 -1.92
CA SER A 394 -9.01 19.55 -2.44
C SER A 394 -9.11 19.45 -3.96
N ASP A 395 -9.61 20.48 -4.64
CA ASP A 395 -9.83 20.49 -6.10
C ASP A 395 -8.49 20.54 -6.84
N PRO A 396 -8.22 19.60 -7.77
CA PRO A 396 -6.96 19.56 -8.50
C PRO A 396 -6.71 20.79 -9.40
N HIS A 397 -7.75 21.50 -9.82
CA HIS A 397 -7.67 22.70 -10.65
C HIS A 397 -7.38 23.98 -9.85
N ALA A 398 -7.49 23.92 -8.52
CA ALA A 398 -7.24 25.09 -7.68
C ALA A 398 -5.75 25.50 -7.73
N PRO A 399 -5.45 26.82 -7.69
CA PRO A 399 -4.08 27.30 -7.67
C PRO A 399 -3.39 26.93 -6.36
N ILE A 400 -2.05 26.99 -6.34
CA ILE A 400 -1.25 26.50 -5.22
C ILE A 400 -1.63 27.18 -3.90
N GLU A 401 -1.96 28.46 -3.93
CA GLU A 401 -2.39 29.24 -2.77
C GLU A 401 -3.65 28.65 -2.15
N SER A 402 -4.64 28.31 -2.97
CA SER A 402 -5.89 27.69 -2.51
C SER A 402 -5.69 26.24 -2.09
N ARG A 403 -4.80 25.48 -2.76
CA ARG A 403 -4.47 24.10 -2.38
C ARG A 403 -3.87 24.00 -0.98
N TRP A 404 -3.29 25.07 -0.45
CA TRP A 404 -2.68 25.11 0.88
C TRP A 404 -3.31 26.13 1.84
N GLY A 405 -4.38 26.82 1.43
CA GLY A 405 -5.08 27.81 2.27
C GLY A 405 -4.27 29.07 2.59
N LEU A 406 -3.39 29.46 1.66
CA LEU A 406 -2.46 30.60 1.78
C LEU A 406 -3.07 31.94 1.36
N THR A 407 -4.33 31.92 0.95
CA THR A 407 -5.10 33.09 0.52
C THR A 407 -6.41 33.14 1.30
N ASN A 408 -6.91 34.35 1.53
CA ASN A 408 -8.23 34.57 2.13
C ASN A 408 -9.35 34.51 1.09
N THR A 409 -9.02 34.53 -0.21
CA THR A 409 -10.02 34.44 -1.28
C THR A 409 -10.41 32.98 -1.50
N PRO A 410 -11.70 32.62 -1.30
CA PRO A 410 -12.16 31.25 -1.56
C PRO A 410 -11.96 30.87 -3.03
N TYR A 411 -11.49 29.65 -3.27
CA TYR A 411 -11.44 29.12 -4.62
C TYR A 411 -12.85 28.86 -5.14
N ARG A 412 -13.15 29.37 -6.33
CA ARG A 412 -14.38 29.05 -7.07
C ARG A 412 -14.04 28.12 -8.22
N ALA A 413 -14.60 26.91 -8.19
CA ALA A 413 -14.38 25.93 -9.23
C ALA A 413 -14.98 26.44 -10.56
N THR A 414 -14.19 26.39 -11.62
CA THR A 414 -14.64 26.69 -13.00
C THR A 414 -14.80 25.42 -13.82
N CYS A 415 -14.31 24.28 -13.32
CA CYS A 415 -14.45 22.96 -13.90
C CYS A 415 -15.41 22.10 -13.05
N PRO A 416 -16.02 21.06 -13.64
CA PRO A 416 -16.79 20.09 -12.88
C PRO A 416 -15.98 19.47 -11.74
N THR A 417 -16.65 19.27 -10.61
CA THR A 417 -16.17 18.46 -9.48
C THR A 417 -16.97 17.17 -9.45
N TYR A 418 -16.36 16.07 -9.03
CA TYR A 418 -16.91 14.72 -9.17
C TYR A 418 -17.04 13.97 -7.85
#